data_AF-A0A7C2ZB15-F1
#
_entry.id   AF-A0A7C2ZB15-F1
#
_cell.length_a   1.000
_cell.length_b   1.000
_cell.length_c   1.000
_cell.angle_alpha   90.00
_cell.angle_beta   90.00
_cell.angle_gamma   90.00
#
_symmetry.space_group_name_H-M   'P 1'
#
loop_
_entity.id
_entity.type
_entity.pdbx_description
1 polymer ?
#
loop_
_entity_poly.entity_id
_entity_poly.type
_entity_poly.pdbx_seq_one_letter_code
_entity_poly.pdbx_strand_id
1 'polypeptide(L)'
;MDYITIKLPFNANDGVAGELLSTAWLFKTVAHRVLAVAKQMQVLPGTKVGWVNMFRQIAYGIIPNRRYADSAVTLVMGVYESCRSLGVDFRSVELSNWLMFQQSELEYPNRNITLKPNYEFHVTTIRYNGTTSRVVVKPTIPRNHKELLDAILTEHIKYMGRVVVRDYGVRGSQLWVHGEIQVTVPMDVYYEHMARHRRNAGKLIGGADVNTDRINLAIIDEDGELIDHKTFWFSETSRKGFSRHSAWSIIGMRIHELLDYAYRHGVKTLFLENPEILGRLKLMWAKSGDRGHENYNHKVMTFRSSIIEKIAMKAPLYGIEVKYVNPRGTTNSTEHDETMKKHGLDRHTASAYLTALRGLKHQQK
;
A
#
# COMPACT_ATOMS: atom_id res chain seq x y z
N MET A 1 -6.87 -13.31 0.11
CA MET A 1 -7.60 -12.35 -0.75
C MET A 1 -6.85 -11.06 -0.64
N ASP A 2 -6.32 -10.58 -1.77
CA ASP A 2 -5.54 -9.35 -1.82
C ASP A 2 -6.47 -8.15 -1.95
N TYR A 3 -6.04 -7.02 -1.42
CA TYR A 3 -6.84 -5.80 -1.36
C TYR A 3 -6.00 -4.59 -1.73
N ILE A 4 -6.66 -3.58 -2.29
CA ILE A 4 -6.08 -2.25 -2.43
C ILE A 4 -6.87 -1.25 -1.59
N THR A 5 -6.15 -0.38 -0.90
CA THR A 5 -6.73 0.75 -0.17
C THR A 5 -6.47 2.05 -0.91
N ILE A 6 -7.53 2.69 -1.40
CA ILE A 6 -7.46 4.08 -1.87
C ILE A 6 -7.57 5.02 -0.67
N LYS A 7 -6.81 6.13 -0.72
CA LYS A 7 -6.75 7.15 0.35
C LYS A 7 -7.29 8.46 -0.19
N LEU A 8 -8.31 8.99 0.48
CA LEU A 8 -9.06 10.17 0.07
C LEU A 8 -8.95 11.23 1.18
N PRO A 9 -8.08 12.24 1.04
CA PRO A 9 -7.84 13.22 2.09
C PRO A 9 -9.05 14.15 2.28
N PHE A 10 -9.30 14.57 3.51
CA PHE A 10 -10.34 15.55 3.84
C PHE A 10 -9.90 16.49 4.96
N ASN A 11 -10.60 17.61 5.07
CA ASN A 11 -10.53 18.49 6.23
C ASN A 11 -11.94 18.59 6.85
N ALA A 12 -12.02 18.65 8.17
CA ALA A 12 -13.26 18.82 8.91
C ALA A 12 -13.05 19.78 10.07
N ASN A 13 -14.07 20.58 10.40
CA ASN A 13 -14.01 21.58 11.45
C ASN A 13 -15.17 21.41 12.45
N ASP A 14 -15.04 22.06 13.60
CA ASP A 14 -16.06 22.23 14.64
C ASP A 14 -16.76 20.92 15.05
N GLY A 15 -18.09 20.86 14.97
CA GLY A 15 -18.87 19.70 15.39
C GLY A 15 -18.49 18.43 14.66
N VAL A 16 -18.20 18.51 13.35
CA VAL A 16 -17.77 17.34 12.57
C VAL A 16 -16.42 16.83 13.05
N ALA A 17 -15.46 17.74 13.26
CA ALA A 17 -14.14 17.39 13.80
C ALA A 17 -14.26 16.72 15.18
N GLY A 18 -15.11 17.26 16.06
CA GLY A 18 -15.36 16.72 17.39
C GLY A 18 -15.91 15.30 17.37
N GLU A 19 -16.88 15.01 16.49
CA GLU A 19 -17.47 13.68 16.37
C GLU A 19 -16.53 12.63 15.74
N LEU A 20 -15.71 13.04 14.78
CA LEU A 20 -14.68 12.16 14.23
C LEU A 20 -13.62 11.81 15.28
N LEU A 21 -13.18 12.81 16.06
CA LEU A 21 -12.21 12.62 17.13
C LEU A 21 -12.77 11.74 18.25
N SER A 22 -14.00 11.96 18.71
CA SER A 22 -14.60 11.13 19.76
C SER A 22 -14.64 9.66 19.35
N THR A 23 -15.05 9.40 18.11
CA THR A 23 -15.12 8.03 17.57
C THR A 23 -13.72 7.41 17.47
N ALA A 24 -12.73 8.15 16.98
CA ALA A 24 -11.35 7.68 16.87
C ALA A 24 -10.72 7.36 18.23
N TRP A 25 -10.97 8.21 19.24
CA TRP A 25 -10.50 7.98 20.60
C TRP A 25 -11.16 6.77 21.25
N LEU A 26 -12.49 6.62 21.13
CA LEU A 26 -13.20 5.44 21.63
C LEU A 26 -12.68 4.15 20.97
N PHE A 27 -12.47 4.16 19.65
CA PHE A 27 -11.93 3.01 18.92
C PHE A 27 -10.51 2.67 19.39
N LYS A 28 -9.65 3.67 19.59
CA LYS A 28 -8.30 3.47 20.15
C LYS A 28 -8.38 2.86 21.56
N THR A 29 -9.22 3.40 22.43
CA THR A 29 -9.43 2.88 23.79
C THR A 29 -9.85 1.42 23.78
N VAL A 30 -10.77 1.04 22.87
CA VAL A 30 -11.16 -0.36 22.68
C VAL A 30 -9.97 -1.21 22.27
N ALA A 31 -9.19 -0.80 21.27
CA ALA A 31 -8.03 -1.56 20.82
C ALA A 31 -7.00 -1.78 21.95
N HIS A 32 -6.71 -0.74 22.74
CA HIS A 32 -5.84 -0.86 23.91
C HIS A 32 -6.44 -1.78 24.99
N ARG A 33 -7.74 -1.67 25.26
CA ARG A 33 -8.42 -2.51 26.25
C ARG A 33 -8.41 -3.99 25.84
N VAL A 34 -8.75 -4.28 24.59
CA VAL A 34 -8.73 -5.65 24.05
C VAL A 34 -7.31 -6.21 24.07
N LEU A 35 -6.30 -5.43 23.68
CA LEU A 35 -4.90 -5.85 23.76
C LEU A 35 -4.48 -6.18 25.20
N ALA A 36 -4.79 -5.31 26.16
CA ALA A 36 -4.45 -5.50 27.56
C ALA A 36 -5.05 -6.80 28.13
N VAL A 37 -6.33 -7.06 27.84
CA VAL A 37 -7.00 -8.29 28.27
C VAL A 37 -6.43 -9.51 27.54
N ALA A 38 -6.21 -9.41 26.23
CA ALA A 38 -5.65 -10.51 25.44
C ALA A 38 -4.26 -10.95 25.94
N LYS A 39 -3.41 -10.02 26.37
CA LYS A 39 -2.07 -10.34 26.93
C LYS A 39 -2.11 -11.14 28.23
N GLN A 40 -3.21 -11.05 28.99
CA GLN A 40 -3.40 -11.77 30.25
C GLN A 40 -3.95 -13.18 30.03
N MET A 41 -4.48 -13.48 28.84
CA MET A 41 -5.03 -14.80 28.53
C MET A 41 -3.90 -15.81 28.32
N GLN A 42 -4.09 -17.02 28.88
CA GLN A 42 -3.17 -18.14 28.65
C GLN A 42 -3.32 -18.71 27.23
N VAL A 43 -4.55 -18.77 26.73
CA VAL A 43 -4.88 -19.30 25.41
C VAL A 43 -5.76 -18.28 24.68
N LEU A 44 -5.33 -17.89 23.48
CA LEU A 44 -6.09 -17.02 22.59
C LEU A 44 -6.72 -17.84 21.46
N PRO A 45 -7.91 -17.45 20.96
CA PRO A 45 -8.57 -18.18 19.88
C PRO A 45 -7.73 -18.24 18.61
N GLY A 46 -7.87 -19.32 17.84
CA GLY A 46 -7.20 -19.48 16.54
C GLY A 46 -7.97 -18.88 15.36
N THR A 47 -9.19 -18.38 15.55
CA THR A 47 -10.05 -17.91 14.46
C THR A 47 -10.62 -16.53 14.73
N LYS A 48 -10.92 -15.78 13.66
CA LYS A 48 -11.59 -14.47 13.74
C LYS A 48 -12.89 -14.51 14.52
N VAL A 49 -13.72 -15.53 14.29
CA VAL A 49 -14.99 -15.70 15.00
C VAL A 49 -14.76 -15.91 16.49
N GLY A 50 -13.76 -16.72 16.86
CA GLY A 50 -13.39 -16.94 18.25
C GLY A 50 -12.93 -15.66 18.95
N TRP A 51 -12.06 -14.87 18.30
CA TRP A 51 -11.62 -13.56 18.82
C TRP A 51 -12.78 -12.61 19.05
N VAL A 52 -13.62 -12.45 18.02
CA VAL A 52 -14.77 -11.55 18.10
C VAL A 52 -15.73 -12.00 19.20
N ASN A 53 -16.06 -13.28 19.31
CA ASN A 53 -16.94 -13.77 20.37
C ASN A 53 -16.34 -13.57 21.77
N MET A 54 -15.03 -13.77 21.93
CA MET A 54 -14.34 -13.59 23.22
C MET A 54 -14.30 -12.13 23.67
N PHE A 55 -14.05 -11.18 22.77
CA PHE A 55 -13.76 -9.79 23.15
C PHE A 55 -14.86 -8.78 22.82
N ARG A 56 -15.92 -9.16 22.07
CA ARG A 56 -16.97 -8.23 21.64
C ARG A 56 -17.66 -7.53 22.80
N GLN A 57 -18.02 -8.23 23.88
CA GLN A 57 -18.73 -7.58 24.99
C GLN A 57 -17.88 -6.46 25.62
N ILE A 58 -16.59 -6.72 25.81
CA ILE A 58 -15.62 -5.74 26.33
C ILE A 58 -15.52 -4.54 25.37
N ALA A 59 -15.41 -4.80 24.06
CA ALA A 59 -15.29 -3.77 23.06
C ALA A 59 -16.58 -2.93 22.93
N TYR A 60 -17.73 -3.58 22.86
CA TYR A 60 -19.04 -2.96 22.70
C TYR A 60 -19.43 -2.11 23.91
N GLY A 61 -19.00 -2.48 25.13
CA GLY A 61 -19.20 -1.68 26.33
C GLY A 61 -18.51 -0.31 26.30
N ILE A 62 -17.53 -0.11 25.42
CA ILE A 62 -16.82 1.18 25.26
C ILE A 62 -17.28 1.89 23.99
N ILE A 63 -17.40 1.17 22.86
CA ILE A 63 -17.94 1.71 21.60
C ILE A 63 -19.23 0.96 21.24
N PRO A 64 -20.43 1.51 21.54
CA PRO A 64 -21.72 0.85 21.31
C PRO A 64 -22.12 0.80 19.82
N ASN A 65 -21.22 0.31 18.98
CA ASN A 65 -21.42 0.03 17.57
C ASN A 65 -20.74 -1.30 17.24
N ARG A 66 -21.54 -2.33 16.94
CA ARG A 66 -21.06 -3.71 16.73
C ARG A 66 -19.91 -3.77 15.73
N ARG A 67 -20.03 -3.09 14.59
CA ARG A 67 -19.04 -3.17 13.50
C ARG A 67 -17.72 -2.52 13.88
N TYR A 68 -17.75 -1.42 14.64
CA TYR A 68 -16.53 -0.80 15.16
C TYR A 68 -15.90 -1.64 16.28
N ALA A 69 -16.70 -2.16 17.21
CA ALA A 69 -16.23 -3.05 18.27
C ALA A 69 -15.54 -4.30 17.70
N ASP A 70 -16.22 -5.02 16.80
CA ASP A 70 -15.69 -6.23 16.13
C ASP A 70 -14.44 -5.91 15.31
N SER A 71 -14.37 -4.70 14.73
CA SER A 71 -13.21 -4.25 13.94
C SER A 71 -11.99 -3.89 14.79
N ALA A 72 -12.18 -3.33 15.98
CA ALA A 72 -11.09 -3.10 16.92
C ALA A 72 -10.55 -4.43 17.48
N VAL A 73 -11.43 -5.41 17.72
CA VAL A 73 -11.02 -6.78 18.07
C VAL A 73 -10.21 -7.42 16.93
N THR A 74 -10.70 -7.32 15.70
CA THR A 74 -10.01 -7.86 14.50
C THR A 74 -8.64 -7.19 14.30
N LEU A 75 -8.51 -5.90 14.61
CA LEU A 75 -7.22 -5.19 14.58
C LEU A 75 -6.20 -5.84 15.53
N VAL A 76 -6.59 -6.07 16.79
CA VAL A 76 -5.71 -6.67 17.81
C VAL A 76 -5.37 -8.12 17.46
N MET A 77 -6.34 -8.88 16.94
CA MET A 77 -6.10 -10.21 16.39
C MET A 77 -5.03 -10.19 15.29
N GLY A 78 -5.12 -9.24 14.34
CA GLY A 78 -4.11 -9.11 13.28
C GLY A 78 -2.71 -8.79 13.82
N VAL A 79 -2.61 -8.02 14.91
CA VAL A 79 -1.34 -7.81 15.63
C VAL A 79 -0.83 -9.12 16.22
N TYR A 80 -1.69 -9.91 16.88
CA TYR A 80 -1.34 -11.22 17.43
C TYR A 80 -0.83 -12.20 16.34
N GLU A 81 -1.54 -12.29 15.21
CA GLU A 81 -1.12 -13.13 14.08
C GLU A 81 0.22 -12.67 13.50
N SER A 82 0.44 -11.36 13.40
CA SER A 82 1.72 -10.80 12.96
C SER A 82 2.86 -11.17 13.91
N CYS A 83 2.63 -11.13 15.22
CA CYS A 83 3.62 -11.54 16.22
C CYS A 83 4.03 -13.00 16.03
N ARG A 84 3.05 -13.89 15.84
CA ARG A 84 3.30 -15.32 15.59
C ARG A 84 4.11 -15.56 14.33
N SER A 85 3.75 -14.89 13.23
CA SER A 85 4.46 -15.01 11.95
C SER A 85 5.89 -14.47 12.01
N LEU A 86 6.14 -13.46 12.85
CA LEU A 86 7.46 -12.82 12.99
C LEU A 86 8.31 -13.40 14.13
N GLY A 87 7.78 -14.32 14.93
CA GLY A 87 8.45 -14.85 16.12
C GLY A 87 8.67 -13.80 17.23
N VAL A 88 7.81 -12.78 17.28
CA VAL A 88 7.85 -11.72 18.30
C VAL A 88 6.94 -12.11 19.47
N ASP A 89 7.38 -11.87 20.70
CA ASP A 89 6.54 -12.08 21.87
C ASP A 89 5.38 -11.07 21.88
N PHE A 90 4.15 -11.57 21.77
CA PHE A 90 2.93 -10.76 21.80
C PHE A 90 2.79 -9.93 23.09
N ARG A 91 3.30 -10.42 24.22
CA ARG A 91 3.23 -9.68 25.50
C ARG A 91 4.09 -8.42 25.49
N SER A 92 5.15 -8.38 24.68
CA SER A 92 6.02 -7.22 24.53
C SER A 92 5.45 -6.12 23.61
N VAL A 93 4.38 -6.39 22.86
CA VAL A 93 3.89 -5.46 21.82
C VAL A 93 3.08 -4.30 22.36
N GLU A 94 3.39 -3.09 21.90
CA GLU A 94 2.62 -1.89 22.20
C GLU A 94 1.96 -1.31 20.95
N LEU A 95 0.80 -0.67 21.12
CA LEU A 95 0.15 0.05 20.03
C LEU A 95 0.76 1.45 19.92
N SER A 96 1.15 1.83 18.71
CA SER A 96 1.65 3.18 18.43
C SER A 96 0.55 4.24 18.56
N ASN A 97 0.96 5.51 18.54
CA ASN A 97 0.03 6.63 18.66
C ASN A 97 -0.70 6.92 17.33
N TRP A 98 -1.74 6.14 17.03
CA TRP A 98 -2.63 6.36 15.89
C TRP A 98 -4.02 6.81 16.36
N LEU A 99 -4.74 7.50 15.48
CA LEU A 99 -6.16 7.82 15.65
C LEU A 99 -6.91 7.43 14.38
N MET A 100 -7.76 6.42 14.49
CA MET A 100 -8.57 5.92 13.39
C MET A 100 -9.75 5.10 13.92
N PHE A 101 -10.72 4.85 13.05
CA PHE A 101 -11.79 3.88 13.28
C PHE A 101 -12.19 3.24 11.94
N GLN A 102 -12.65 2.00 11.99
CA GLN A 102 -12.89 1.21 10.77
C GLN A 102 -14.05 0.24 10.89
N GLN A 103 -14.67 -0.05 9.75
CA GLN A 103 -15.50 -1.23 9.52
C GLN A 103 -14.70 -2.19 8.64
N SER A 104 -14.25 -3.31 9.23
CA SER A 104 -13.39 -4.32 8.57
C SER A 104 -14.19 -5.37 7.79
N GLU A 105 -15.51 -5.40 7.93
CA GLU A 105 -16.38 -6.26 7.12
C GLU A 105 -16.52 -5.67 5.72
N LEU A 106 -16.27 -6.48 4.69
CA LEU A 106 -16.62 -6.17 3.30
C LEU A 106 -18.15 -6.17 3.16
N GLU A 107 -18.74 -4.99 2.97
CA GLU A 107 -20.19 -4.82 2.91
C GLU A 107 -20.55 -3.75 1.87
N TYR A 108 -21.69 -3.91 1.19
CA TYR A 108 -22.30 -2.86 0.40
C TYR A 108 -23.78 -2.67 0.81
N PRO A 109 -24.20 -1.42 1.10
CA PRO A 109 -23.34 -0.29 1.40
C PRO A 109 -22.55 -0.58 2.68
N ASN A 110 -21.31 -0.08 2.79
CA ASN A 110 -20.62 -0.03 4.08
C ASN A 110 -21.48 0.80 5.04
N ARG A 111 -21.85 0.24 6.20
CA ARG A 111 -22.95 0.79 7.02
C ARG A 111 -22.53 1.98 7.84
N ASN A 112 -21.27 1.97 8.28
CA ASN A 112 -20.72 3.00 9.13
C ASN A 112 -19.99 4.08 8.33
N ILE A 113 -19.33 3.76 7.21
CA ILE A 113 -18.57 4.71 6.39
C ILE A 113 -19.09 4.58 4.97
N THR A 114 -20.28 5.13 4.74
CA THR A 114 -21.05 4.90 3.51
C THR A 114 -20.70 5.92 2.44
N LEU A 115 -20.10 5.46 1.34
CA LEU A 115 -20.01 6.18 0.07
C LEU A 115 -21.42 6.46 -0.49
N LYS A 116 -21.66 7.71 -0.87
CA LYS A 116 -22.88 8.20 -1.51
C LYS A 116 -22.58 8.81 -2.88
N PRO A 117 -23.61 9.05 -3.72
CA PRO A 117 -23.46 9.87 -4.92
C PRO A 117 -22.75 11.20 -4.61
N ASN A 118 -22.04 11.77 -5.59
CA ASN A 118 -21.15 12.93 -5.43
C ASN A 118 -19.90 12.67 -4.58
N TYR A 119 -19.56 11.40 -4.33
CA TYR A 119 -18.38 10.97 -3.58
C TYR A 119 -18.33 11.49 -2.13
N GLU A 120 -19.50 11.71 -1.54
CA GLU A 120 -19.63 12.07 -0.13
C GLU A 120 -19.66 10.81 0.73
N PHE A 121 -19.08 10.88 1.92
CA PHE A 121 -19.10 9.79 2.88
C PHE A 121 -19.94 10.16 4.08
N HIS A 122 -20.99 9.38 4.30
CA HIS A 122 -21.81 9.49 5.50
C HIS A 122 -21.22 8.56 6.56
N VAL A 123 -20.65 9.16 7.60
CA VAL A 123 -19.88 8.48 8.64
C VAL A 123 -20.69 8.43 9.93
N THR A 124 -21.01 7.23 10.40
CA THR A 124 -21.58 7.01 11.73
C THR A 124 -20.50 7.28 12.78
N THR A 125 -20.79 8.19 13.70
CA THR A 125 -19.90 8.63 14.77
C THR A 125 -20.50 8.29 16.13
N ILE A 126 -19.64 8.11 17.12
CA ILE A 126 -20.00 7.78 18.50
C ILE A 126 -19.41 8.86 19.40
N ARG A 127 -20.26 9.53 20.17
CA ARG A 127 -19.85 10.53 21.16
C ARG A 127 -19.44 9.85 22.47
N TYR A 128 -18.73 10.56 23.35
CA TYR A 128 -18.23 9.98 24.61
C TYR A 128 -19.34 9.49 25.56
N ASN A 129 -20.55 10.04 25.46
CA ASN A 129 -21.73 9.57 26.19
C ASN A 129 -22.41 8.35 25.54
N GLY A 130 -21.82 7.76 24.51
CA GLY A 130 -22.35 6.62 23.78
C GLY A 130 -23.41 6.95 22.74
N THR A 131 -23.84 8.22 22.60
CA THR A 131 -24.84 8.56 21.58
C THR A 131 -24.25 8.45 20.18
N THR A 132 -25.08 7.96 19.27
CA THR A 132 -24.73 7.81 17.86
C THR A 132 -25.19 9.03 17.07
N SER A 133 -24.35 9.49 16.16
CA SER A 133 -24.65 10.56 15.21
C SER A 133 -24.15 10.16 13.82
N ARG A 134 -24.38 11.02 12.83
CA ARG A 134 -23.94 10.81 11.46
C ARG A 134 -23.46 12.12 10.85
N VAL A 135 -22.19 12.13 10.44
CA VAL A 135 -21.57 13.29 9.80
C VAL A 135 -21.34 13.04 8.32
N VAL A 136 -21.31 14.12 7.53
CA VAL A 136 -20.95 14.06 6.11
C VAL A 136 -19.52 14.53 5.95
N VAL A 137 -18.69 13.72 5.32
CA VAL A 137 -17.29 14.03 4.99
C VAL A 137 -17.15 14.07 3.48
N LYS A 138 -16.59 15.16 2.96
CA LYS A 138 -16.36 15.37 1.53
C LYS A 138 -14.85 15.37 1.26
N PRO A 139 -14.25 14.20 0.97
CA PRO A 139 -12.84 14.15 0.68
C PRO A 139 -12.53 14.69 -0.71
N THR A 140 -11.27 15.08 -0.94
CA THR A 140 -10.75 15.36 -2.28
C THR A 140 -10.61 14.04 -3.04
N ILE A 141 -11.23 13.96 -4.21
CA ILE A 141 -11.22 12.77 -5.06
C ILE A 141 -10.22 12.95 -6.22
N PRO A 142 -9.10 12.21 -6.22
CA PRO A 142 -8.22 12.16 -7.38
C PRO A 142 -8.98 11.65 -8.62
N ARG A 143 -8.72 12.24 -9.80
CA ARG A 143 -9.40 11.88 -11.06
C ARG A 143 -9.33 10.37 -11.35
N ASN A 144 -8.18 9.76 -11.07
CA ASN A 144 -7.94 8.34 -11.28
C ASN A 144 -8.68 7.42 -10.30
N HIS A 145 -9.35 7.91 -9.26
CA HIS A 145 -10.13 7.06 -8.35
C HIS A 145 -11.64 7.19 -8.59
N LYS A 146 -12.09 8.13 -9.43
CA LYS A 146 -13.52 8.33 -9.72
C LYS A 146 -14.15 7.08 -10.32
N GLU A 147 -13.52 6.51 -11.33
CA GLU A 147 -13.95 5.28 -12.02
C GLU A 147 -14.23 4.13 -11.03
N LEU A 148 -13.31 3.89 -10.10
CA LEU A 148 -13.49 2.86 -9.07
C LEU A 148 -14.61 3.21 -8.08
N LEU A 149 -14.75 4.48 -7.68
CA LEU A 149 -15.82 4.91 -6.77
C LEU A 149 -17.20 4.84 -7.45
N ASP A 150 -17.27 5.16 -8.74
CA ASP A 150 -18.48 5.04 -9.55
C ASP A 150 -18.89 3.58 -9.65
N ALA A 151 -17.95 2.68 -9.98
CA ALA A 151 -18.17 1.24 -10.01
C ALA A 151 -18.70 0.72 -8.66
N ILE A 152 -18.16 1.20 -7.53
CA ILE A 152 -18.68 0.83 -6.20
C ILE A 152 -20.16 1.18 -6.07
N LEU A 153 -20.56 2.37 -6.50
CA LEU A 153 -21.93 2.84 -6.41
C LEU A 153 -22.88 2.12 -7.39
N THR A 154 -22.45 1.90 -8.63
CA THR A 154 -23.29 1.33 -9.69
C THR A 154 -23.41 -0.18 -9.58
N GLU A 155 -22.30 -0.86 -9.30
CA GLU A 155 -22.20 -2.32 -9.30
C GLU A 155 -22.30 -2.94 -7.91
N HIS A 156 -22.54 -2.12 -6.88
CA HIS A 156 -22.76 -2.57 -5.50
C HIS A 156 -21.57 -3.35 -4.92
N ILE A 157 -20.35 -2.95 -5.32
CA ILE A 157 -19.11 -3.59 -4.89
C ILE A 157 -18.92 -3.41 -3.38
N LYS A 158 -18.69 -4.53 -2.69
CA LYS A 158 -18.40 -4.53 -1.25
C LYS A 158 -17.04 -3.90 -0.99
N TYR A 159 -16.96 -3.04 0.03
CA TYR A 159 -15.71 -2.41 0.45
C TYR A 159 -15.61 -2.29 1.97
N MET A 160 -14.38 -2.22 2.47
CA MET A 160 -14.11 -1.83 3.85
C MET A 160 -13.88 -0.32 3.91
N GLY A 161 -14.36 0.30 4.98
CA GLY A 161 -14.22 1.73 5.22
C GLY A 161 -13.40 1.99 6.47
N ARG A 162 -12.47 2.95 6.40
CA ARG A 162 -11.72 3.42 7.56
C ARG A 162 -11.57 4.94 7.49
N VAL A 163 -11.70 5.60 8.63
CA VAL A 163 -11.34 7.01 8.78
C VAL A 163 -10.05 7.07 9.59
N VAL A 164 -9.06 7.79 9.08
CA VAL A 164 -7.77 8.03 9.75
C VAL A 164 -7.63 9.52 10.02
N VAL A 165 -7.39 9.88 11.28
CA VAL A 165 -7.03 11.25 11.67
C VAL A 165 -5.52 11.37 11.52
N ARG A 166 -5.09 12.31 10.66
CA ARG A 166 -3.68 12.57 10.38
C ARG A 166 -3.12 13.68 11.24
N ASP A 167 -3.93 14.70 11.47
CA ASP A 167 -3.59 15.83 12.30
C ASP A 167 -4.86 16.48 12.83
N TYR A 168 -4.77 17.17 13.96
CA TYR A 168 -5.89 17.89 14.54
C TYR A 168 -5.37 18.96 15.50
N GLY A 169 -6.19 19.99 15.72
CA GLY A 169 -5.81 21.06 16.65
C GLY A 169 -6.92 22.07 16.82
N VAL A 170 -6.61 23.15 17.54
CA VAL A 170 -7.51 24.29 17.73
C VAL A 170 -6.85 25.52 17.13
N ARG A 171 -7.58 26.24 16.27
CA ARG A 171 -7.13 27.51 15.70
C ARG A 171 -8.29 28.50 15.72
N GLY A 172 -8.10 29.67 16.34
CA GLY A 172 -9.15 30.68 16.44
C GLY A 172 -10.41 30.16 17.13
N SER A 173 -10.25 29.35 18.19
CA SER A 173 -11.34 28.66 18.91
C SER A 173 -12.14 27.64 18.10
N GLN A 174 -11.69 27.29 16.88
CA GLN A 174 -12.27 26.24 16.06
C GLN A 174 -11.41 24.98 16.11
N LEU A 175 -12.06 23.86 16.41
CA LEU A 175 -11.46 22.54 16.33
C LEU A 175 -11.34 22.15 14.85
N TRP A 176 -10.18 21.67 14.43
CA TRP A 176 -9.97 21.19 13.07
C TRP A 176 -9.35 19.80 13.08
N VAL A 177 -9.67 19.03 12.05
CA VAL A 177 -9.14 17.69 11.77
C VAL A 177 -8.71 17.65 10.31
N HIS A 178 -7.46 17.26 10.08
CA HIS A 178 -6.98 16.77 8.81
C HIS A 178 -6.99 15.25 8.83
N GLY A 179 -7.65 14.63 7.85
CA GLY A 179 -7.83 13.18 7.85
C GLY A 179 -7.85 12.56 6.47
N GLU A 180 -8.01 11.24 6.44
CA GLU A 180 -8.16 10.45 5.23
C GLU A 180 -9.32 9.46 5.41
N ILE A 181 -10.19 9.39 4.41
CA ILE A 181 -11.08 8.24 4.21
C ILE A 181 -10.32 7.21 3.39
N GLN A 182 -10.27 6.00 3.92
CA GLN A 182 -9.66 4.84 3.29
C GLN A 182 -10.77 3.89 2.86
N VAL A 183 -10.83 3.62 1.55
CA VAL A 183 -11.74 2.65 0.95
C VAL A 183 -10.90 1.47 0.48
N THR A 184 -11.19 0.29 1.00
CA THR A 184 -10.45 -0.93 0.65
C THR A 184 -11.34 -1.86 -0.15
N VAL A 185 -10.90 -2.19 -1.37
CA VAL A 185 -11.62 -3.07 -2.30
C VAL A 185 -10.80 -4.31 -2.62
N PRO A 186 -11.44 -5.44 -2.99
CA PRO A 186 -10.77 -6.60 -3.56
C PRO A 186 -9.88 -6.23 -4.76
N MET A 187 -8.73 -6.91 -4.89
CA MET A 187 -7.73 -6.58 -5.91
C MET A 187 -8.18 -6.91 -7.33
N ASP A 188 -8.93 -8.00 -7.49
CA ASP A 188 -9.58 -8.42 -8.73
C ASP A 188 -10.53 -7.34 -9.25
N VAL A 189 -11.38 -6.82 -8.38
CA VAL A 189 -12.28 -5.70 -8.69
C VAL A 189 -11.48 -4.45 -9.10
N TYR A 190 -10.40 -4.14 -8.38
CA TYR A 190 -9.54 -3.03 -8.76
C TYR A 190 -8.99 -3.21 -10.18
N TYR A 191 -8.49 -4.39 -10.52
CA TYR A 191 -7.95 -4.66 -11.86
C TYR A 191 -9.02 -4.61 -12.95
N GLU A 192 -10.22 -5.11 -12.68
CA GLU A 192 -11.34 -5.07 -13.63
C GLU A 192 -11.70 -3.64 -14.04
N HIS A 193 -11.85 -2.73 -13.08
CA HIS A 193 -12.28 -1.36 -13.36
C HIS A 193 -11.16 -0.39 -13.70
N MET A 194 -9.92 -0.68 -13.30
CA MET A 194 -8.79 0.24 -13.49
C MET A 194 -7.88 -0.14 -14.64
N ALA A 195 -8.20 -1.21 -15.38
CA ALA A 195 -7.45 -1.66 -16.53
C ALA A 195 -7.34 -0.56 -17.60
N ARG A 196 -6.11 -0.25 -17.99
CA ARG A 196 -5.76 0.61 -19.13
C ARG A 196 -5.77 -0.16 -20.43
N HIS A 197 -5.27 -1.39 -20.40
CA HIS A 197 -5.25 -2.30 -21.54
C HIS A 197 -5.76 -3.68 -21.11
N ARG A 198 -6.85 -4.14 -21.74
CA ARG A 198 -7.53 -5.40 -21.34
C ARG A 198 -6.85 -6.66 -21.88
N ARG A 199 -6.12 -6.54 -22.99
CA ARG A 199 -5.44 -7.65 -23.65
C ARG A 199 -4.04 -7.20 -24.05
N ASN A 200 -3.08 -8.10 -23.90
CA ASN A 200 -1.71 -7.90 -24.34
C ASN A 200 -1.30 -9.10 -25.19
N ALA A 201 -1.11 -8.87 -26.49
CA ALA A 201 -0.65 -9.87 -27.46
C ALA A 201 0.87 -9.81 -27.70
N GLY A 202 1.59 -9.04 -26.89
CA GLY A 202 3.03 -8.95 -26.93
C GLY A 202 3.70 -10.29 -26.65
N LYS A 203 4.99 -10.36 -26.95
CA LYS A 203 5.85 -11.52 -26.68
C LYS A 203 7.20 -11.14 -26.06
N LEU A 204 7.51 -9.84 -26.05
CA LEU A 204 8.78 -9.33 -25.60
C LEU A 204 8.84 -9.33 -24.07
N ILE A 205 10.06 -9.32 -23.57
CA ILE A 205 10.37 -9.39 -22.15
C ILE A 205 11.00 -8.08 -21.72
N GLY A 206 10.46 -7.47 -20.67
CA GLY A 206 11.02 -6.29 -20.05
C GLY A 206 11.82 -6.66 -18.80
N GLY A 207 12.90 -5.93 -18.52
CA GLY A 207 13.55 -5.91 -17.21
C GLY A 207 13.66 -4.47 -16.73
N ALA A 208 13.40 -4.21 -15.44
CA ALA A 208 13.53 -2.87 -14.89
C ALA A 208 14.50 -2.80 -13.70
N ASP A 209 15.41 -1.83 -13.76
CA ASP A 209 16.28 -1.43 -12.64
C ASP A 209 15.70 -0.19 -11.95
N VAL A 210 15.44 -0.30 -10.65
CA VAL A 210 14.77 0.75 -9.86
C VAL A 210 15.77 1.44 -8.94
N ASN A 211 15.93 2.75 -9.16
CA ASN A 211 16.76 3.62 -8.36
C ASN A 211 15.92 4.73 -7.67
N THR A 212 16.57 5.57 -6.87
CA THR A 212 15.87 6.63 -6.10
C THR A 212 15.47 7.83 -6.93
N ASP A 213 16.04 7.99 -8.11
CA ASP A 213 15.89 9.13 -9.01
C ASP A 213 15.43 8.75 -10.41
N ARG A 214 15.37 7.45 -10.74
CA ARG A 214 15.00 6.93 -12.05
C ARG A 214 14.55 5.47 -12.02
N ILE A 215 13.89 5.04 -13.10
CA ILE A 215 13.72 3.64 -13.43
C ILE A 215 14.27 3.42 -14.85
N ASN A 216 15.13 2.42 -15.02
CA ASN A 216 15.64 2.01 -16.33
C ASN A 216 14.88 0.78 -16.79
N LEU A 217 14.39 0.78 -18.03
CA LEU A 217 13.73 -0.34 -18.68
C LEU A 217 14.60 -0.83 -19.84
N ALA A 218 14.83 -2.14 -19.91
CA ALA A 218 15.37 -2.81 -21.08
C ALA A 218 14.32 -3.80 -21.62
N ILE A 219 14.20 -3.88 -22.94
CA ILE A 219 13.26 -4.74 -23.64
C ILE A 219 14.06 -5.69 -24.54
N ILE A 220 13.81 -6.98 -24.37
CA ILE A 220 14.48 -8.05 -25.13
C ILE A 220 13.47 -8.94 -25.81
N ASP A 221 13.92 -9.65 -26.85
CA ASP A 221 13.17 -10.75 -27.45
C ASP A 221 13.41 -12.10 -26.75
N GLU A 222 12.87 -13.15 -27.34
CA GLU A 222 12.93 -14.53 -26.82
C GLU A 222 14.34 -15.14 -26.95
N ASP A 223 15.19 -14.57 -27.80
CA ASP A 223 16.59 -14.97 -27.99
C ASP A 223 17.54 -14.19 -27.04
N GLY A 224 17.00 -13.16 -26.36
CA GLY A 224 17.75 -12.32 -25.43
C GLY A 224 18.43 -11.12 -26.09
N GLU A 225 18.11 -10.83 -27.35
CA GLU A 225 18.62 -9.65 -28.04
C GLU A 225 17.91 -8.39 -27.56
N LEU A 226 18.68 -7.31 -27.38
CA LEU A 226 18.14 -6.04 -26.93
C LEU A 226 17.38 -5.37 -28.08
N ILE A 227 16.07 -5.21 -27.91
CA ILE A 227 15.19 -4.55 -28.86
C ILE A 227 15.15 -3.05 -28.61
N ASP A 228 14.99 -2.64 -27.34
CA ASP A 228 14.90 -1.23 -26.97
C ASP A 228 15.22 -1.01 -25.48
N HIS A 229 15.52 0.23 -25.10
CA HIS A 229 15.67 0.63 -23.71
C HIS A 229 15.25 2.07 -23.46
N LYS A 230 14.79 2.37 -22.24
CA LYS A 230 14.38 3.72 -21.87
C LYS A 230 14.60 4.00 -20.38
N THR A 231 15.03 5.23 -20.09
CA THR A 231 15.16 5.72 -18.71
C THR A 231 14.04 6.71 -18.37
N PHE A 232 13.37 6.49 -17.25
CA PHE A 232 12.29 7.32 -16.72
C PHE A 232 12.80 8.09 -15.50
N TRP A 233 13.17 9.35 -15.71
CA TRP A 233 13.77 10.20 -14.67
C TRP A 233 12.72 10.88 -13.77
N PHE A 234 13.02 10.93 -12.48
CA PHE A 234 12.31 11.68 -11.45
C PHE A 234 13.29 12.28 -10.41
N SER A 235 14.45 12.74 -10.89
CA SER A 235 15.55 13.28 -10.07
C SER A 235 15.15 14.42 -9.14
N GLU A 236 14.13 15.19 -9.52
CA GLU A 236 13.54 16.27 -8.73
C GLU A 236 13.01 15.78 -7.37
N THR A 237 12.57 14.52 -7.28
CA THR A 237 12.03 13.93 -6.05
C THR A 237 13.10 13.65 -5.00
N SER A 238 14.37 13.60 -5.40
CA SER A 238 15.51 13.36 -4.52
C SER A 238 16.09 14.64 -3.90
N ARG A 239 15.54 15.82 -4.23
CA ARG A 239 15.99 17.11 -3.67
C ARG A 239 15.66 17.21 -2.17
N LYS A 240 16.57 17.82 -1.41
CA LYS A 240 16.37 18.05 0.03
C LYS A 240 15.12 18.93 0.25
N GLY A 241 14.24 18.50 1.16
CA GLY A 241 12.99 19.21 1.46
C GLY A 241 11.83 18.91 0.51
N PHE A 242 12.01 18.06 -0.51
CA PHE A 242 10.91 17.69 -1.39
C PHE A 242 9.85 16.88 -0.63
N SER A 243 8.58 17.28 -0.77
CA SER A 243 7.49 16.65 -0.05
C SER A 243 7.33 15.19 -0.49
N ARG A 244 7.20 14.26 0.47
CA ARG A 244 7.02 12.83 0.17
C ARG A 244 5.75 12.59 -0.65
N HIS A 245 4.69 13.37 -0.40
CA HIS A 245 3.44 13.27 -1.15
C HIS A 245 3.65 13.67 -2.63
N SER A 246 4.30 14.80 -2.87
CA SER A 246 4.63 15.27 -4.21
C SER A 246 5.56 14.28 -4.94
N ALA A 247 6.53 13.69 -4.23
CA ALA A 247 7.43 12.68 -4.80
C ALA A 247 6.66 11.48 -5.35
N TRP A 248 5.71 10.97 -4.56
CA TRP A 248 4.88 9.84 -4.97
C TRP A 248 3.92 10.16 -6.13
N SER A 249 3.51 11.41 -6.29
CA SER A 249 2.72 11.84 -7.46
C SER A 249 3.56 11.71 -8.74
N ILE A 250 4.78 12.26 -8.73
CA ILE A 250 5.71 12.23 -9.87
C ILE A 250 6.12 10.79 -10.19
N ILE A 251 6.54 10.03 -9.18
CA ILE A 251 6.93 8.62 -9.37
C ILE A 251 5.75 7.80 -9.88
N GLY A 252 4.55 8.04 -9.32
CA GLY A 252 3.33 7.38 -9.78
C GLY A 252 3.01 7.63 -11.26
N MET A 253 3.31 8.84 -11.75
CA MET A 253 3.21 9.22 -13.17
C MET A 253 4.28 8.51 -14.01
N ARG A 254 5.55 8.52 -13.58
CA ARG A 254 6.64 7.83 -14.29
C ARG A 254 6.44 6.32 -14.38
N ILE A 255 5.84 5.69 -13.36
CA ILE A 255 5.45 4.27 -13.42
C ILE A 255 4.38 4.05 -14.49
N HIS A 256 3.40 4.94 -14.62
CA HIS A 256 2.40 4.84 -15.69
C HIS A 256 3.02 5.01 -17.07
N GLU A 257 3.94 5.96 -17.24
CA GLU A 257 4.68 6.14 -18.49
C GLU A 257 5.51 4.91 -18.84
N LEU A 258 6.20 4.31 -17.86
CA LEU A 258 6.97 3.08 -18.04
C LEU A 258 6.10 1.93 -18.51
N LEU A 259 4.98 1.67 -17.84
CA LEU A 259 4.12 0.54 -18.15
C LEU A 259 3.40 0.72 -19.49
N ASP A 260 2.99 1.95 -19.82
CA ASP A 260 2.41 2.27 -21.13
C ASP A 260 3.44 2.11 -22.25
N TYR A 261 4.68 2.55 -22.02
CA TYR A 261 5.77 2.37 -22.97
C TYR A 261 6.07 0.89 -23.20
N ALA A 262 6.25 0.12 -22.13
CA ALA A 262 6.50 -1.32 -22.19
C ALA A 262 5.38 -2.04 -22.96
N TYR A 263 4.12 -1.74 -22.65
CA TYR A 263 2.97 -2.32 -23.35
C TYR A 263 2.99 -2.02 -24.85
N ARG A 264 3.20 -0.76 -25.25
CA ARG A 264 3.23 -0.36 -26.67
C ARG A 264 4.38 -0.99 -27.45
N HIS A 265 5.47 -1.33 -26.76
CA HIS A 265 6.61 -2.05 -27.33
C HIS A 265 6.44 -3.58 -27.20
N GLY A 266 5.23 -4.08 -26.98
CA GLY A 266 4.95 -5.53 -27.01
C GLY A 266 5.54 -6.32 -25.85
N VAL A 267 5.87 -5.67 -24.73
CA VAL A 267 6.29 -6.37 -23.51
C VAL A 267 5.09 -7.10 -22.91
N LYS A 268 5.20 -8.42 -22.78
CA LYS A 268 4.20 -9.28 -22.12
C LYS A 268 4.53 -9.54 -20.66
N THR A 269 5.80 -9.80 -20.38
CA THR A 269 6.29 -10.08 -19.02
C THR A 269 7.36 -9.08 -18.63
N LEU A 270 7.22 -8.47 -17.47
CA LEU A 270 8.18 -7.56 -16.86
C LEU A 270 8.84 -8.21 -15.65
N PHE A 271 10.16 -8.26 -15.66
CA PHE A 271 10.97 -8.74 -14.54
C PHE A 271 11.45 -7.60 -13.66
N LEU A 272 11.27 -7.79 -12.35
CA LEU A 272 11.73 -6.88 -11.30
C LEU A 272 12.61 -7.63 -10.30
N GLU A 273 13.48 -6.92 -9.60
CA GLU A 273 14.15 -7.49 -8.43
C GLU A 273 13.12 -7.84 -7.35
N ASN A 274 13.31 -8.98 -6.67
CA ASN A 274 12.36 -9.43 -5.64
C ASN A 274 12.37 -8.50 -4.40
N PRO A 275 11.24 -7.82 -4.09
CA PRO A 275 11.16 -6.92 -2.94
C PRO A 275 11.26 -7.63 -1.59
N GLU A 276 10.90 -8.91 -1.48
CA GLU A 276 11.02 -9.68 -0.24
C GLU A 276 12.49 -9.97 0.11
N ILE A 277 13.32 -10.22 -0.89
CA ILE A 277 14.77 -10.41 -0.70
C ILE A 277 15.38 -9.08 -0.24
N LEU A 278 14.97 -7.96 -0.84
CA LEU A 278 15.37 -6.62 -0.41
C LEU A 278 14.89 -6.31 1.02
N GLY A 279 13.68 -6.75 1.39
CA GLY A 279 13.11 -6.62 2.73
C GLY A 279 13.83 -7.46 3.79
N ARG A 280 14.26 -8.68 3.47
CA ARG A 280 15.07 -9.53 4.37
C ARG A 280 16.48 -8.98 4.57
N LEU A 281 17.13 -8.48 3.50
CA LEU A 281 18.43 -7.81 3.57
C LEU A 281 18.38 -6.57 4.47
N LYS A 282 17.29 -5.78 4.36
CA LYS A 282 17.01 -4.65 5.26
C LYS A 282 16.95 -5.08 6.74
N LEU A 283 16.29 -6.20 7.03
CA LEU A 283 16.17 -6.73 8.40
C LEU A 283 17.53 -7.24 8.94
N MET A 284 18.32 -7.89 8.10
CA MET A 284 19.64 -8.44 8.49
C MET A 284 20.68 -7.35 8.79
N TRP A 285 20.73 -6.29 7.99
CA TRP A 285 21.67 -5.19 8.23
C TRP A 285 21.30 -4.34 9.45
N ALA A 286 20.01 -4.16 9.73
CA ALA A 286 19.55 -3.56 10.98
C ALA A 286 19.99 -4.37 12.22
N LYS A 287 20.12 -5.70 12.10
CA LYS A 287 20.61 -6.59 13.16
C LYS A 287 22.14 -6.66 13.25
N SER A 288 22.87 -6.38 12.17
CA SER A 288 24.32 -6.64 12.09
C SER A 288 25.21 -5.44 12.43
N GLY A 289 24.63 -4.27 12.75
CA GLY A 289 25.38 -3.13 13.30
C GLY A 289 26.39 -2.46 12.37
N ASP A 290 26.45 -2.85 11.09
CA ASP A 290 27.37 -2.28 10.09
C ASP A 290 26.85 -0.90 9.62
N ARG A 291 27.06 0.10 10.48
CA ARG A 291 26.45 1.43 10.43
C ARG A 291 27.32 2.45 9.68
N GLY A 292 27.38 2.35 8.36
CA GLY A 292 27.55 3.54 7.51
C GLY A 292 26.27 4.41 7.54
N HIS A 293 26.36 5.71 7.19
CA HIS A 293 25.29 6.74 7.22
C HIS A 293 23.83 6.19 7.22
N GLU A 294 23.35 5.87 8.43
CA GLU A 294 22.25 4.93 8.72
C GLU A 294 20.89 5.38 8.14
N ASN A 295 20.64 6.69 8.14
CA ASN A 295 19.39 7.28 7.67
C ASN A 295 19.26 7.31 6.14
N TYR A 296 20.37 7.40 5.40
CA TYR A 296 20.34 7.53 3.94
C TYR A 296 20.05 6.18 3.29
N ASN A 297 20.81 5.14 3.66
CA ASN A 297 20.66 3.80 3.08
C ASN A 297 19.29 3.17 3.41
N HIS A 298 18.79 3.34 4.64
CA HIS A 298 17.46 2.86 5.01
C HIS A 298 16.34 3.54 4.20
N LYS A 299 16.45 4.84 3.97
CA LYS A 299 15.48 5.63 3.19
C LYS A 299 15.53 5.22 1.71
N VAL A 300 16.73 5.09 1.14
CA VAL A 300 16.97 4.65 -0.24
C VAL A 300 16.37 3.27 -0.49
N MET A 301 16.64 2.29 0.38
CA MET A 301 16.14 0.93 0.23
C MET A 301 14.62 0.84 0.40
N THR A 302 14.08 1.51 1.43
CA THR A 302 12.61 1.56 1.63
C THR A 302 11.92 2.21 0.44
N PHE A 303 12.55 3.20 -0.19
CA PHE A 303 11.99 3.88 -1.35
C PHE A 303 11.99 3.00 -2.60
N ARG A 304 13.10 2.31 -2.90
CA ARG A 304 13.21 1.37 -4.03
C ARG A 304 12.19 0.23 -3.93
N SER A 305 12.10 -0.44 -2.79
CA SER A 305 11.13 -1.52 -2.58
C SER A 305 9.70 -1.05 -2.79
N SER A 306 9.33 0.12 -2.26
CA SER A 306 7.99 0.68 -2.49
C SER A 306 7.71 1.03 -3.96
N ILE A 307 8.72 1.43 -4.74
CA ILE A 307 8.56 1.68 -6.18
C ILE A 307 8.35 0.35 -6.92
N ILE A 308 9.15 -0.67 -6.63
CA ILE A 308 9.00 -2.02 -7.19
C ILE A 308 7.60 -2.57 -6.91
N GLU A 309 7.15 -2.52 -5.66
CA GLU A 309 5.78 -2.91 -5.26
C GLU A 309 4.72 -2.13 -6.04
N LYS A 310 4.94 -0.82 -6.27
CA LYS A 310 4.00 0.03 -7.02
C LYS A 310 3.97 -0.31 -8.51
N ILE A 311 5.10 -0.69 -9.11
CA ILE A 311 5.18 -1.20 -10.49
C ILE A 311 4.46 -2.54 -10.57
N ALA A 312 4.82 -3.48 -9.70
CA ALA A 312 4.22 -4.82 -9.64
C ALA A 312 2.70 -4.76 -9.51
N MET A 313 2.21 -3.87 -8.63
CA MET A 313 0.80 -3.66 -8.43
C MET A 313 0.09 -3.12 -9.69
N LYS A 314 0.72 -2.19 -10.42
CA LYS A 314 0.09 -1.48 -11.55
C LYS A 314 0.28 -2.17 -12.90
N ALA A 315 1.29 -3.01 -13.07
CA ALA A 315 1.57 -3.67 -14.34
C ALA A 315 0.39 -4.50 -14.89
N PRO A 316 -0.40 -5.22 -14.06
CA PRO A 316 -1.61 -5.90 -14.53
C PRO A 316 -2.65 -4.97 -15.15
N LEU A 317 -2.68 -3.67 -14.78
CA LEU A 317 -3.57 -2.68 -15.41
C LEU A 317 -3.22 -2.48 -16.89
N TYR A 318 -2.01 -2.85 -17.31
CA TYR A 318 -1.54 -2.77 -18.68
C TYR A 318 -1.51 -4.14 -19.36
N GLY A 319 -2.11 -5.17 -18.74
CA GLY A 319 -2.01 -6.54 -19.23
C GLY A 319 -0.57 -7.08 -19.23
N ILE A 320 0.31 -6.52 -18.39
CA ILE A 320 1.69 -6.97 -18.25
C ILE A 320 1.79 -7.87 -17.02
N GLU A 321 2.32 -9.08 -17.22
CA GLU A 321 2.62 -10.01 -16.14
C GLU A 321 3.92 -9.59 -15.43
N VAL A 322 3.97 -9.66 -14.11
CA VAL A 322 5.18 -9.36 -13.34
C VAL A 322 5.75 -10.62 -12.73
N LYS A 323 7.05 -10.83 -12.94
CA LYS A 323 7.83 -11.89 -12.33
C LYS A 323 9.05 -11.30 -11.63
N TYR A 324 9.60 -12.05 -10.68
CA TYR A 324 10.73 -11.60 -9.88
C TYR A 324 12.00 -12.39 -10.18
N VAL A 325 13.13 -11.69 -10.17
CA VAL A 325 14.46 -12.31 -10.21
C VAL A 325 15.20 -12.06 -8.90
N ASN A 326 16.19 -12.91 -8.60
CA ASN A 326 17.06 -12.72 -7.45
C ASN A 326 18.08 -11.59 -7.74
N PRO A 327 18.22 -10.59 -6.86
CA PRO A 327 19.14 -9.46 -7.07
C PRO A 327 20.63 -9.84 -7.01
N ARG A 328 21.02 -11.06 -6.57
CA ARG A 328 22.43 -11.44 -6.45
C ARG A 328 23.18 -11.38 -7.79
N GLY A 329 24.30 -10.65 -7.83
CA GLY A 329 25.23 -10.60 -8.97
C GLY A 329 24.84 -9.64 -10.09
N THR A 330 23.98 -8.65 -9.86
CA THR A 330 23.57 -7.64 -10.87
C THR A 330 24.52 -6.44 -10.95
N THR A 331 25.41 -6.26 -9.96
CA THR A 331 26.28 -5.08 -9.86
C THR A 331 27.74 -5.54 -9.73
N ASN A 332 28.59 -5.16 -10.69
CA ASN A 332 30.03 -5.47 -10.77
C ASN A 332 30.39 -6.94 -11.05
N SER A 333 29.68 -7.62 -11.96
CA SER A 333 30.13 -8.92 -12.51
C SER A 333 30.79 -8.73 -13.87
N THR A 334 31.64 -9.68 -14.29
CA THR A 334 32.24 -9.68 -15.63
C THR A 334 31.17 -9.62 -16.74
N GLU A 335 30.05 -10.31 -16.52
CA GLU A 335 28.87 -10.30 -17.41
C GLU A 335 28.25 -8.89 -17.56
N HIS A 336 28.30 -8.07 -16.50
CA HIS A 336 27.82 -6.68 -16.51
C HIS A 336 28.73 -5.77 -17.35
N ASP A 337 30.05 -5.86 -17.16
CA ASP A 337 31.03 -5.08 -17.94
C ASP A 337 31.03 -5.48 -19.43
N GLU A 338 30.88 -6.76 -19.73
CA GLU A 338 30.77 -7.28 -21.11
C GLU A 338 29.47 -6.81 -21.78
N THR A 339 28.34 -6.83 -21.05
CA THR A 339 27.05 -6.33 -21.55
C THR A 339 27.14 -4.84 -21.89
N MET A 340 27.73 -4.03 -21.00
CA MET A 340 27.93 -2.59 -21.24
C MET A 340 28.74 -2.34 -22.51
N LYS A 341 29.84 -3.10 -22.73
CA LYS A 341 30.68 -2.97 -23.91
C LYS A 341 30.00 -3.45 -25.20
N LYS A 342 29.31 -4.60 -25.15
CA LYS A 342 28.65 -5.21 -26.31
C LYS A 342 27.51 -4.35 -26.85
N HIS A 343 26.72 -3.75 -25.96
CA HIS A 343 25.50 -3.03 -26.32
C HIS A 343 25.58 -1.50 -26.12
N GLY A 344 26.74 -0.97 -25.71
CA GLY A 344 26.93 0.47 -25.48
C GLY A 344 26.05 1.06 -24.38
N LEU A 345 25.64 0.23 -23.40
CA LEU A 345 24.67 0.60 -22.37
C LEU A 345 25.33 1.30 -21.18
N ASP A 346 24.62 2.25 -20.58
CA ASP A 346 24.98 2.74 -19.25
C ASP A 346 24.77 1.65 -18.18
N ARG A 347 25.43 1.82 -17.03
CA ARG A 347 25.43 0.84 -15.94
C ARG A 347 24.03 0.39 -15.52
N HIS A 348 23.06 1.31 -15.45
CA HIS A 348 21.72 1.00 -14.96
C HIS A 348 20.86 0.33 -16.02
N THR A 349 21.04 0.72 -17.28
CA THR A 349 20.40 0.03 -18.41
C THR A 349 20.95 -1.38 -18.59
N ALA A 350 22.25 -1.59 -18.38
CA ALA A 350 22.85 -2.92 -18.33
C ALA A 350 22.24 -3.78 -17.19
N SER A 351 22.02 -3.21 -16.00
CA SER A 351 21.32 -3.92 -14.91
C SER A 351 19.89 -4.31 -15.26
N ALA A 352 19.15 -3.41 -15.94
CA ALA A 352 17.80 -3.69 -16.44
C ALA A 352 17.81 -4.82 -17.49
N TYR A 353 18.78 -4.83 -18.40
CA TYR A 353 18.95 -5.89 -19.39
C TYR A 353 19.28 -7.25 -18.76
N LEU A 354 20.22 -7.30 -17.81
CA LEU A 354 20.53 -8.53 -17.08
C LEU A 354 19.33 -9.06 -16.31
N THR A 355 18.50 -8.16 -15.77
CA THR A 355 17.23 -8.53 -15.11
C THR A 355 16.28 -9.22 -16.09
N ALA A 356 16.14 -8.68 -17.31
CA ALA A 356 15.33 -9.29 -18.37
C ALA A 356 15.88 -10.66 -18.78
N LEU A 357 17.19 -10.74 -19.07
CA LEU A 357 17.87 -11.98 -19.50
C LEU A 357 17.74 -13.11 -18.48
N ARG A 358 17.93 -12.80 -17.19
CA ARG A 358 17.76 -13.79 -16.11
C ARG A 358 16.33 -14.28 -16.04
N GLY A 359 15.39 -13.35 -16.19
CA GLY A 359 13.98 -13.67 -16.27
C GLY A 359 13.66 -14.66 -17.40
N LEU A 360 14.16 -14.39 -18.61
CA LEU A 360 14.04 -15.27 -19.77
C LEU A 360 14.64 -16.66 -19.50
N LYS A 361 15.88 -16.73 -19.00
CA LYS A 361 16.56 -18.01 -18.67
C LYS A 361 15.81 -18.83 -17.61
N HIS A 362 15.10 -18.18 -16.67
CA HIS A 362 14.28 -18.85 -15.67
C HIS A 362 12.92 -19.33 -16.20
N GLN A 363 12.39 -18.74 -17.27
CA GLN A 363 11.14 -19.23 -17.89
C GLN A 363 11.35 -20.46 -18.78
N GLN A 364 12.57 -20.68 -19.26
CA GLN A 364 12.92 -21.81 -20.14
C GLN A 364 13.29 -23.09 -19.37
N LYS A 365 13.33 -23.04 -18.03
CA LYS A 365 13.48 -24.19 -17.14
C LYS A 365 12.14 -24.53 -16.48
#